data_AF-A0A2T0G5J4-F1
#
_entry.id   AF-A0A2T0G5J4-F1
#
_cell.length_a   1.000
_cell.length_b   1.000
_cell.length_c   1.000
_cell.angle_alpha   90.00
_cell.angle_beta   90.00
_cell.angle_gamma   90.00
#
_symmetry.space_group_name_H-M   'P 1'
#
loop_
_entity.id
_entity.type
_entity.pdbx_description
1 polymer ?
#
loop_
_entity_poly.entity_id
_entity_poly.type
_entity_poly.pdbx_seq_one_letter_code
_entity_poly.pdbx_strand_id
1 'polypeptide(L)'
;MVDTEVLILSRNEFLGLQGLSFPISDYLEDKMRGNRNFSSGKQREKFTKEARINIDSYHDRRNKAIQEYDHLVASGKIKPPTRIQKSLKIAQGHPDNRSVQAARRMLAKRGYDWQTGEPINVTC
;
A
#
# COMPACT_ATOMS: atom_id res chain seq x y z
N MET A 1 -26.93 11.11 -15.83
CA MET A 1 -25.82 11.34 -14.88
C MET A 1 -25.11 10.01 -14.76
N VAL A 2 -23.89 9.89 -15.29
CA VAL A 2 -23.11 8.65 -15.15
C VAL A 2 -22.66 8.63 -13.70
N ASP A 3 -23.26 7.75 -12.90
CA ASP A 3 -22.79 7.47 -11.55
C ASP A 3 -21.33 7.04 -11.66
N THR A 4 -20.44 8.00 -11.45
CA THR A 4 -19.01 7.75 -11.48
C THR A 4 -18.71 6.96 -10.23
N GLU A 5 -18.56 5.64 -10.39
CA GLU A 5 -18.29 4.71 -9.30
C GLU A 5 -17.05 5.20 -8.53
N VAL A 6 -17.28 5.73 -7.32
CA VAL A 6 -16.21 6.29 -6.49
C VAL A 6 -15.33 5.15 -6.01
N LEU A 7 -14.08 5.15 -6.45
CA LEU A 7 -13.14 4.09 -6.12
C LEU A 7 -12.71 4.20 -4.64
N ILE A 8 -12.97 3.17 -3.84
CA ILE A 8 -12.49 3.12 -2.44
C ILE A 8 -11.12 2.46 -2.42
N LEU A 9 -10.07 3.28 -2.31
CA LEU A 9 -8.69 2.80 -2.40
C LEU A 9 -7.80 3.56 -1.43
N SER A 10 -6.96 2.84 -0.69
CA SER A 10 -5.94 3.47 0.15
C SER A 10 -4.72 3.87 -0.68
N ARG A 11 -3.99 4.87 -0.21
CA ARG A 11 -2.72 5.30 -0.83
C ARG A 11 -1.75 4.13 -1.06
N ASN A 12 -1.60 3.24 -0.08
CA ASN A 12 -0.67 2.11 -0.22
C ASN A 12 -1.11 1.10 -1.28
N GLU A 13 -2.42 0.88 -1.43
CA GLU A 13 -2.95 0.02 -2.49
C GLU A 13 -2.77 0.68 -3.86
N PHE A 14 -3.06 1.99 -3.96
CA PHE A 14 -2.81 2.77 -5.18
C PHE A 14 -1.34 2.71 -5.61
N LEU A 15 -0.42 2.98 -4.69
CA LEU A 15 1.01 2.86 -4.94
C LEU A 15 1.41 1.42 -5.27
N GLY A 16 0.80 0.43 -4.63
CA GLY A 16 1.02 -0.99 -4.90
C GLY A 16 0.66 -1.39 -6.33
N LEU A 17 -0.46 -0.90 -6.86
CA LEU A 17 -0.87 -1.13 -8.26
C LEU A 17 0.15 -0.59 -9.27
N GLN A 18 0.91 0.45 -8.89
CA GLN A 18 1.96 1.05 -9.71
C GLN A 18 3.36 0.46 -9.45
N GLY A 19 3.49 -0.54 -8.57
CA GLY A 19 4.78 -1.12 -8.18
C GLY A 19 5.61 -0.22 -7.24
N LEU A 20 4.99 0.73 -6.55
CA LEU A 20 5.62 1.74 -5.68
C LEU A 20 5.23 1.54 -4.21
N SER A 21 4.89 0.29 -3.83
CA SER A 21 4.37 -0.04 -2.50
C SER A 21 5.39 0.28 -1.39
N PHE A 22 6.66 -0.01 -1.63
CA PHE A 22 7.71 0.17 -0.64
C PHE A 22 8.14 1.65 -0.52
N PRO A 23 8.55 2.10 0.68
CA PRO A 23 9.03 3.47 0.86
C PRO A 23 10.41 3.72 0.23
N ILE A 24 11.18 2.66 -0.03
CA ILE A 24 12.54 2.68 -0.57
C ILE A 24 12.61 1.83 -1.83
N SER A 25 13.61 2.10 -2.68
CA SER A 25 13.89 1.30 -3.87
C SER A 25 14.44 -0.09 -3.50
N ASP A 26 14.00 -1.09 -4.25
CA ASP A 26 14.47 -2.48 -4.23
C ASP A 26 15.74 -2.72 -5.07
N TYR A 27 16.26 -1.69 -5.76
CA TYR A 27 17.38 -1.80 -6.70
C TYR A 27 18.63 -2.49 -6.14
N LEU A 28 18.87 -2.39 -4.83
CA LEU A 28 20.04 -2.99 -4.18
C LEU A 28 19.81 -4.42 -3.67
N GLU A 29 18.57 -4.89 -3.63
CA GLU A 29 18.18 -6.17 -3.01
C GLU A 29 18.85 -7.36 -3.74
N ASP A 30 18.92 -7.32 -5.06
CA ASP A 30 19.58 -8.35 -5.88
C ASP A 30 21.10 -8.13 -6.06
N LYS A 31 21.62 -6.94 -5.72
CA LYS A 31 23.03 -6.55 -5.94
C LYS A 31 23.96 -6.81 -4.75
N MET A 32 23.47 -7.43 -3.68
CA MET A 32 24.23 -7.65 -2.44
C MET A 32 25.56 -8.41 -2.64
N ARG A 33 25.60 -9.37 -3.57
CA ARG A 33 26.85 -10.11 -3.91
C ARG A 33 27.81 -9.28 -4.76
N GLY A 34 27.30 -8.52 -5.73
CA GLY A 34 28.10 -7.67 -6.62
C GLY A 34 28.77 -6.50 -5.89
N ASN A 35 28.12 -5.99 -4.83
CA ASN A 35 28.64 -4.90 -4.00
C ASN A 35 29.81 -5.30 -3.08
N ARG A 36 30.07 -6.61 -2.90
CA ARG A 36 31.15 -7.08 -2.01
C ARG A 36 32.52 -7.16 -2.67
N ASN A 37 32.58 -7.41 -3.98
CA ASN A 37 33.81 -7.77 -4.69
C ASN A 37 34.12 -6.82 -5.86
N PHE A 38 34.30 -5.53 -5.59
CA PHE A 38 34.81 -4.62 -6.61
C PHE A 38 36.31 -4.84 -6.81
N SER A 39 36.73 -5.08 -8.05
CA SER A 39 38.15 -5.23 -8.41
C SER A 39 38.89 -3.87 -8.47
N SER A 40 38.15 -2.75 -8.53
CA SER A 40 38.71 -1.40 -8.63
C SER A 40 37.80 -0.34 -8.01
N GLY A 41 38.39 0.76 -7.52
CA GLY A 41 37.67 1.95 -7.05
C GLY A 41 36.73 2.55 -8.10
N LYS A 42 37.10 2.52 -9.40
CA LYS A 42 36.25 3.00 -10.50
C LYS A 42 34.97 2.19 -10.65
N GLN A 43 35.02 0.88 -10.42
CA GLN A 43 33.84 0.02 -10.47
C GLN A 43 32.88 0.34 -9.31
N ARG A 44 33.44 0.56 -8.11
CA ARG A 44 32.67 0.99 -6.95
C ARG A 44 31.98 2.33 -7.19
N GLU A 45 32.73 3.32 -7.71
CA GLU A 45 32.19 4.64 -8.03
C GLU A 45 31.03 4.56 -9.04
N LYS A 46 31.23 3.83 -10.15
CA LYS A 46 30.19 3.60 -11.15
C LYS A 46 28.94 2.97 -10.53
N PHE A 47 29.11 1.91 -9.74
CA PHE A 47 27.98 1.25 -9.07
C PHE A 47 27.25 2.19 -8.12
N THR A 48 27.97 2.98 -7.31
CA THR A 48 27.34 3.94 -6.39
C THR A 48 26.55 5.02 -7.12
N LYS A 49 27.05 5.48 -8.28
CA LYS A 49 26.37 6.46 -9.13
C LYS A 49 25.09 5.87 -9.73
N GLU A 50 25.15 4.65 -10.25
CA GLU A 50 23.99 3.95 -10.79
C GLU A 50 22.94 3.68 -9.71
N ALA A 51 23.36 3.22 -8.52
CA ALA A 51 22.46 3.02 -7.39
C ALA A 51 21.75 4.32 -6.99
N ARG A 52 22.49 5.42 -6.90
CA ARG A 52 21.91 6.74 -6.58
C ARG A 52 20.84 7.14 -7.61
N ILE A 53 21.15 7.02 -8.91
CA ILE A 53 20.21 7.36 -9.99
C ILE A 53 18.92 6.54 -9.89
N ASN A 54 19.02 5.23 -9.65
CA ASN A 54 17.85 4.36 -9.56
C ASN A 54 17.02 4.65 -8.30
N ILE A 55 17.67 4.87 -7.16
CA ILE A 55 17.03 5.24 -5.91
C ILE A 55 16.28 6.58 -6.07
N ASP A 56 16.95 7.60 -6.61
CA ASP A 56 16.35 8.92 -6.81
C ASP A 56 15.18 8.84 -7.80
N SER A 57 15.33 8.11 -8.90
CA SER A 57 14.26 7.87 -9.88
C SER A 57 13.04 7.17 -9.27
N TYR A 58 13.26 6.18 -8.39
CA TYR A 58 12.17 5.52 -7.65
C TYR A 58 11.43 6.51 -6.75
N HIS A 59 12.16 7.32 -5.99
CA HIS A 59 11.57 8.33 -5.12
C HIS A 59 10.79 9.39 -5.90
N ASP A 60 11.30 9.84 -7.05
CA ASP A 60 10.59 10.77 -7.93
C ASP A 60 9.28 10.18 -8.45
N ARG A 61 9.31 8.94 -8.94
CA ARG A 61 8.10 8.23 -9.40
C ARG A 61 7.09 8.08 -8.27
N ARG A 62 7.55 7.69 -7.08
CA ARG A 62 6.71 7.53 -5.89
C ARG A 62 6.09 8.85 -5.43
N ASN A 63 6.84 9.94 -5.45
CA ASN A 63 6.34 11.26 -5.08
C ASN A 63 5.29 11.76 -6.06
N LYS A 64 5.51 11.57 -7.38
CA LYS A 64 4.51 11.87 -8.41
C LYS A 64 3.23 11.08 -8.21
N ALA A 65 3.33 9.78 -7.94
CA ALA A 65 2.18 8.93 -7.66
C ALA A 65 1.41 9.34 -6.39
N ILE A 66 2.11 9.81 -5.36
CA ILE A 66 1.47 10.35 -4.16
C ILE A 66 0.69 11.62 -4.48
N GLN A 67 1.28 12.54 -5.25
CA GLN A 67 0.61 13.77 -5.69
C GLN A 67 -0.62 13.46 -6.55
N GLU A 68 -0.50 12.48 -7.45
CA GLU A 68 -1.62 12.00 -8.26
C GLU A 68 -2.75 11.46 -7.39
N TYR A 69 -2.45 10.58 -6.42
CA TYR A 69 -3.43 10.06 -5.48
C TYR A 69 -4.12 11.19 -4.70
N ASP A 70 -3.36 12.15 -4.19
CA ASP A 70 -3.90 13.27 -3.41
C ASP A 70 -4.83 14.15 -4.28
N HIS A 71 -4.49 14.36 -5.56
CA HIS A 71 -5.34 15.03 -6.53
C HIS A 71 -6.62 14.22 -6.86
N LEU A 72 -6.52 12.90 -7.00
CA LEU A 72 -7.67 12.02 -7.23
C LEU A 72 -8.62 11.99 -6.02
N VAL A 73 -8.08 12.09 -4.80
CA VAL A 73 -8.87 12.25 -3.58
C VAL A 73 -9.55 13.62 -3.54
N ALA A 74 -8.82 14.70 -3.84
CA ALA A 74 -9.37 16.06 -3.85
C ALA A 74 -10.48 16.25 -4.91
N SER A 75 -10.35 15.60 -6.07
CA SER A 75 -11.38 15.59 -7.12
C SER A 75 -12.56 14.65 -6.86
N GLY A 76 -12.54 13.90 -5.75
CA GLY A 76 -13.62 12.98 -5.37
C GLY A 76 -13.67 11.68 -6.17
N LYS A 77 -12.71 11.42 -7.06
CA LYS A 77 -12.61 10.17 -7.84
C LYS A 77 -12.20 8.99 -6.97
N ILE A 78 -11.35 9.22 -5.98
CA ILE A 78 -10.92 8.23 -4.99
C ILE A 78 -11.38 8.65 -3.60
N LYS A 79 -11.90 7.70 -2.83
CA LYS A 79 -12.18 7.88 -1.41
C LYS A 79 -11.29 6.96 -0.56
N PRO A 80 -10.51 7.51 0.39
CA PRO A 80 -9.74 6.69 1.30
C PRO A 80 -10.67 5.76 2.13
N PRO A 81 -10.33 4.49 2.32
CA PRO A 81 -11.18 3.55 3.04
C PRO A 81 -11.30 3.95 4.52
N THR A 82 -12.52 3.85 5.04
CA THR A 82 -12.80 4.10 6.45
C THR A 82 -12.19 3.02 7.34
N ARG A 83 -12.11 3.27 8.65
CA ARG A 83 -11.61 2.27 9.61
C ARG A 83 -12.44 0.97 9.57
N ILE A 84 -13.76 1.06 9.35
CA ILE A 84 -14.64 -0.11 9.21
C ILE A 84 -14.31 -0.88 7.93
N GLN A 85 -14.24 -0.22 6.78
CA GLN A 85 -13.89 -0.84 5.50
C GLN A 85 -12.52 -1.54 5.55
N LYS A 86 -11.52 -0.89 6.17
CA LYS A 86 -10.21 -1.53 6.42
C LYS A 86 -10.33 -2.78 7.28
N SER A 87 -11.15 -2.72 8.33
CA SER A 87 -11.33 -3.86 9.25
C SER A 87 -12.07 -5.00 8.58
N LEU A 88 -13.10 -4.70 7.78
CA LEU A 88 -13.81 -5.67 6.95
C LEU A 88 -12.86 -6.36 5.97
N LYS A 89 -12.02 -5.59 5.26
CA LYS A 89 -11.01 -6.15 4.37
C LYS A 89 -10.04 -7.08 5.09
N ILE A 90 -9.55 -6.70 6.27
CA ILE A 90 -8.66 -7.55 7.08
C ILE A 90 -9.40 -8.82 7.54
N ALA A 91 -10.67 -8.71 7.93
CA ALA A 91 -11.44 -9.83 8.49
C ALA A 91 -11.66 -10.99 7.49
N GLN A 92 -11.51 -10.75 6.19
CA GLN A 92 -11.56 -11.74 5.12
C GLN A 92 -10.31 -12.62 4.99
N GLY A 93 -9.26 -12.33 5.77
CA GLY A 93 -8.05 -13.15 5.78
C GLY A 93 -8.22 -14.52 6.49
N HIS A 94 -7.12 -15.28 6.55
CA HIS A 94 -7.09 -16.59 7.19
C HIS A 94 -7.42 -16.50 8.70
N PRO A 95 -8.28 -17.39 9.25
CA PRO A 95 -8.72 -17.33 10.65
C PRO A 95 -7.59 -17.38 11.70
N ASP A 96 -6.48 -18.02 11.37
CA ASP A 96 -5.33 -18.16 12.31
C ASP A 96 -4.52 -16.87 12.47
N ASN A 97 -4.70 -15.91 11.57
CA ASN A 97 -3.96 -14.65 11.64
C ASN A 97 -4.50 -13.79 12.79
N ARG A 98 -3.60 -13.40 13.70
CA ARG A 98 -3.96 -12.55 14.86
C ARG A 98 -4.62 -11.23 14.45
N SER A 99 -4.19 -10.64 13.35
CA SER A 99 -4.78 -9.42 12.78
C SER A 99 -6.24 -9.63 12.33
N VAL A 100 -6.53 -10.78 11.72
CA VAL A 100 -7.88 -11.17 11.27
C VAL A 100 -8.79 -11.36 12.48
N GLN A 101 -8.33 -12.09 13.50
CA GLN A 101 -9.10 -12.29 14.74
C GLN A 101 -9.40 -10.96 15.44
N ALA A 102 -8.41 -10.06 15.52
CA ALA A 102 -8.59 -8.74 16.11
C ALA A 102 -9.60 -7.90 15.31
N ALA A 103 -9.55 -7.93 13.98
CA ALA A 103 -10.49 -7.23 13.11
C ALA A 103 -11.93 -7.75 13.29
N ARG A 104 -12.12 -9.07 13.34
CA ARG A 104 -13.44 -9.69 13.59
C ARG A 104 -14.03 -9.28 14.94
N ARG A 105 -13.22 -9.31 16.01
CA ARG A 105 -13.64 -8.85 17.35
C ARG A 105 -14.03 -7.36 17.36
N MET A 106 -13.24 -6.53 16.69
CA MET A 106 -13.49 -5.09 16.53
C MET A 106 -14.81 -4.82 15.78
N LEU A 107 -15.11 -5.58 14.73
CA LEU A 107 -16.34 -5.45 13.94
C LEU A 107 -17.57 -5.88 14.73
N ALA A 108 -17.51 -7.04 15.39
CA ALA A 108 -18.60 -7.52 16.24
C ALA A 108 -18.96 -6.53 17.35
N LYS A 109 -17.95 -5.95 18.03
CA LYS A 109 -18.16 -4.91 19.05
C LYS A 109 -18.86 -3.65 18.50
N ARG A 110 -18.67 -3.35 17.23
CA ARG A 110 -19.28 -2.20 16.55
C ARG A 110 -20.62 -2.54 15.88
N GLY A 111 -21.10 -3.77 16.04
CA GLY A 111 -22.36 -4.23 15.43
C GLY A 111 -22.24 -4.45 13.93
N TYR A 112 -21.11 -4.93 13.42
CA TYR A 112 -20.95 -5.33 12.02
C TYR A 112 -20.67 -6.82 11.93
N ASP A 113 -21.37 -7.50 11.03
CA ASP A 113 -21.01 -8.85 10.65
C ASP A 113 -19.82 -8.79 9.70
N TRP A 114 -18.79 -9.56 10.01
CA TRP A 114 -17.56 -9.56 9.23
C TRP A 114 -17.68 -10.38 7.94
N GLN A 115 -18.64 -11.31 7.85
CA GLN A 115 -18.88 -12.13 6.67
C GLN A 115 -19.61 -11.34 5.59
N THR A 116 -20.72 -10.72 5.95
CA THR A 116 -21.58 -9.96 5.03
C THR A 116 -21.15 -8.48 4.92
N GLY A 117 -20.50 -7.93 5.94
CA GLY A 117 -20.21 -6.50 6.02
C GLY A 117 -21.39 -5.63 6.42
N GLU A 118 -22.55 -6.24 6.69
CA GLU A 118 -23.78 -5.58 7.07
C GLU A 118 -23.81 -5.26 8.57
N PRO A 119 -24.55 -4.21 8.99
CA PRO A 119 -24.81 -3.99 10.39
C PRO A 119 -25.62 -5.17 10.96
N ILE A 120 -25.14 -5.72 12.08
CA ILE A 120 -25.90 -6.66 12.88
C ILE A 120 -27.05 -5.86 13.46
N ASN A 121 -28.25 -6.02 12.91
CA ASN A 121 -29.47 -5.49 13.51
C ASN A 121 -29.61 -6.13 14.88
N VAL A 122 -29.15 -5.42 15.92
CA VAL A 122 -29.47 -5.78 17.29
C VAL A 122 -30.86 -5.22 17.55
N THR A 123 -31.88 -5.97 17.15
CA THR A 123 -33.24 -5.76 17.65
C THR A 123 -33.17 -6.02 19.16
N CYS A 124 -33.22 -4.94 19.95
CA CYS A 124 -33.47 -5.02 21.38
C CYS A 124 -34.89 -5.49 21.65
#